data_AF-A0AAV9B115-F1
#
_entry.id   AF-A0AAV9B115-F1
#
_cell.length_a   1.000
_cell.length_b   1.000
_cell.length_c   1.000
_cell.angle_alpha   90.00
_cell.angle_beta   90.00
_cell.angle_gamma   90.00
#
_symmetry.space_group_name_H-M   'P 1'
#
loop_
_entity.id
_entity.type
_entity.pdbx_description
1 polymer ?
#
loop_
_entity_poly.entity_id
_entity_poly.type
_entity_poly.pdbx_seq_one_letter_code
_entity_poly.pdbx_strand_id
1 'polypeptide(L)'
;MKRPYRLLRFPFKNNRCLLASSLLALSLLLILTLQSLKPHRNPSDPDRTVSAVQSDLPNPPRLAYLISGSSGDGPRLRRILQASYHPLNRYLLQLDLSASAGERADLVRYVGSVPAFIEFDNVRVVGEPDVVTYKGPTVVAATLHGVAVLLKETEGWDWFVNLNASDYPLMSQDDVLDGTFGVRSLFNGIKTTGSACVVLSRSFLEFCIWGWDNLPRTLLMYYTNFLSSSESYFHTVLCNSQEFQNTTINHDLHYVVWDNPPGQQPITLTSKHFEGMAASGAPFARLFDKDDPVLDLIDRDLLRRSDGQLTPGGWCVQRSVFGGDPCSVFGNPAILKPSLRSRKLESLMLEVLDVENFRVPAVRLMSSMEGDNIPSVFKEAPICPSSNTEQATSSNYFKARMTEEDVQILSPECASNKRRESKFIGGGLRQLSFKVVQKIASKGRTTYNEVADEIVAEYGSLDGDGSSLGASDEKNIRRRVYDAINVLIATEMIAKDKKEIQWLGHPRTIIDDITELEEERMTLMSRVQTKTAYLQELQDQVVGLHNLVLHNQKLQESGENTSKGIALPFLLVQTDRDATVEVEISEDMKLIHFDFDGHLRIVDFLNGLTSLVTPQLISNFS
;
A
#
# COMPACT_ATOMS: atom_id res chain seq x y z
N MET A 1 -6.21 -19.68 7.11
CA MET A 1 -6.82 -19.97 5.80
C MET A 1 -5.77 -20.62 4.90
N LYS A 2 -5.82 -21.94 4.70
CA LYS A 2 -5.05 -22.63 3.65
C LYS A 2 -6.07 -23.31 2.72
N ARG A 3 -6.79 -22.51 1.93
CA ARG A 3 -7.46 -23.06 0.75
C ARG A 3 -6.41 -23.12 -0.37
N PRO A 4 -6.32 -24.21 -1.14
CA PRO A 4 -5.54 -24.19 -2.37
C PRO A 4 -6.20 -23.17 -3.31
N TYR A 5 -5.49 -22.11 -3.69
CA TYR A 5 -5.98 -21.22 -4.72
C TYR A 5 -5.54 -21.80 -6.07
N ARG A 6 -6.51 -22.08 -6.94
CA ARG A 6 -6.24 -22.55 -8.30
C ARG A 6 -6.43 -21.37 -9.24
N LEU A 7 -5.34 -20.89 -9.82
CA LEU A 7 -5.45 -20.03 -11.01
C LEU A 7 -5.75 -20.91 -12.21
N LEU A 8 -6.69 -20.48 -13.05
CA LEU A 8 -6.87 -21.09 -14.36
C LEU A 8 -5.72 -20.61 -15.26
N ARG A 9 -4.64 -21.40 -15.28
CA ARG A 9 -3.46 -21.13 -16.11
C ARG A 9 -3.71 -21.56 -17.55
N PHE A 10 -3.20 -20.77 -18.48
CA PHE A 10 -3.28 -21.03 -19.91
C PHE A 10 -2.33 -22.19 -20.30
N PRO A 11 -2.80 -23.21 -21.04
CA PRO A 11 -1.91 -24.19 -21.64
C PRO A 11 -1.23 -23.57 -22.88
N PHE A 12 -0.02 -23.03 -22.72
CA PHE A 12 0.81 -22.68 -23.88
C PHE A 12 1.55 -23.92 -24.38
N LYS A 13 1.17 -24.42 -25.57
CA LYS A 13 2.05 -25.28 -26.37
C LYS A 13 3.19 -24.41 -26.88
N ASN A 14 4.34 -24.54 -26.24
CA ASN A 14 5.55 -23.82 -26.57
C ASN A 14 6.18 -24.37 -27.86
N ASN A 15 5.62 -24.05 -29.04
CA ASN A 15 6.22 -24.34 -30.35
C ASN A 15 7.32 -23.33 -30.74
N ARG A 16 7.88 -22.56 -29.78
CA ARG A 16 8.92 -21.55 -30.05
C ARG A 16 10.36 -22.10 -30.03
N CYS A 17 10.60 -23.31 -29.53
CA CYS A 17 11.96 -23.89 -29.50
C CYS A 17 12.49 -24.35 -30.87
N LEU A 18 11.61 -24.76 -31.80
CA LEU A 18 12.04 -25.26 -33.12
C LEU A 18 12.31 -24.12 -34.12
N LEU A 19 11.64 -22.97 -33.99
CA LEU A 19 11.87 -21.80 -34.85
C LEU A 19 13.07 -20.95 -34.39
N ALA A 20 13.31 -20.86 -33.08
CA ALA A 20 14.45 -20.12 -32.52
C ALA A 20 15.80 -20.80 -32.86
N SER A 21 15.85 -22.13 -32.87
CA SER A 21 17.07 -22.87 -33.25
C SER A 21 17.40 -22.73 -34.74
N SER A 22 16.39 -22.68 -35.63
CA SER A 22 16.62 -22.44 -37.06
C SER A 22 17.10 -21.02 -37.36
N LEU A 23 16.59 -20.01 -36.64
CA LEU A 23 16.98 -18.61 -36.83
C LEU A 23 18.38 -18.30 -36.29
N LEU A 24 18.78 -18.94 -35.18
CA LEU A 24 20.15 -18.86 -34.65
C LEU A 24 21.17 -19.54 -35.56
N ALA A 25 20.81 -20.65 -36.21
CA ALA A 25 21.68 -21.31 -37.17
C ALA A 25 21.88 -20.45 -38.44
N LEU A 26 20.81 -19.82 -38.93
CA LEU A 26 20.86 -18.91 -40.09
C LEU A 26 21.64 -17.63 -39.79
N SER A 27 21.52 -17.06 -38.59
CA SER A 27 22.30 -15.88 -38.19
C SER A 27 23.79 -16.22 -38.01
N LEU A 28 24.13 -17.40 -37.48
CA LEU A 28 25.52 -17.85 -37.37
C LEU A 28 26.16 -18.07 -38.75
N LEU A 29 25.42 -18.64 -39.71
CA LEU A 29 25.84 -18.81 -41.10
C LEU A 29 26.04 -17.47 -41.84
N LEU A 30 25.21 -16.46 -41.52
CA LEU A 30 25.37 -15.11 -42.06
C LEU A 30 26.58 -14.39 -41.46
N ILE A 31 26.85 -14.56 -40.16
CA ILE A 31 28.02 -13.96 -39.49
C ILE A 31 29.32 -14.61 -40.00
N LEU A 32 29.32 -15.93 -40.26
CA LEU A 32 30.48 -16.64 -40.81
C LEU A 32 30.78 -16.24 -42.26
N THR A 33 29.77 -15.88 -43.06
CA THR A 33 29.97 -15.40 -44.44
C THR A 33 30.38 -13.92 -44.51
N LEU A 34 29.97 -13.10 -43.53
CA LEU A 34 30.31 -11.68 -43.45
C LEU A 34 31.70 -11.38 -42.88
N GLN A 35 32.37 -12.34 -42.23
CA GLN A 35 33.75 -12.18 -41.76
C GLN A 35 34.81 -12.22 -42.89
N SER A 36 34.42 -12.52 -44.14
CA SER A 36 35.32 -12.56 -45.30
C SER A 36 35.47 -11.22 -46.04
N LEU A 37 34.81 -10.14 -45.59
CA LEU A 37 34.91 -8.81 -46.20
C LEU A 37 35.23 -7.77 -45.13
N LYS A 38 36.51 -7.52 -44.88
CA LYS A 38 36.95 -6.33 -44.13
C LYS A 38 37.32 -5.22 -45.11
N PRO A 39 36.72 -4.03 -44.97
CA PRO A 39 37.42 -2.78 -45.21
C PRO A 39 37.65 -2.01 -43.91
N HIS A 40 38.80 -1.34 -43.90
CA HIS A 40 39.36 -0.47 -42.87
C HIS A 40 38.37 0.63 -42.42
N ARG A 41 38.28 0.89 -41.11
CA ARG A 41 37.69 2.11 -40.54
C ARG A 41 38.77 2.97 -39.86
N ASN A 42 38.82 4.24 -40.24
CA ASN A 42 39.47 5.33 -39.50
C ASN A 42 38.54 5.83 -38.38
N PRO A 43 39.07 6.36 -37.26
CA PRO A 43 38.26 6.81 -36.14
C PRO A 43 38.06 8.33 -36.16
N SER A 44 36.86 8.77 -36.51
CA SER A 44 36.37 10.11 -36.19
C SER A 44 34.87 10.20 -36.47
N ASP A 45 34.04 10.01 -35.43
CA ASP A 45 32.79 10.77 -35.28
C ASP A 45 32.26 10.67 -33.83
N PRO A 46 31.87 11.77 -33.17
CA PRO A 46 31.39 11.79 -31.81
C PRO A 46 29.85 11.75 -31.79
N ASP A 47 29.26 10.58 -31.54
CA ASP A 47 27.84 10.51 -31.21
C ASP A 47 27.59 9.43 -30.15
N ARG A 48 27.91 9.78 -28.91
CA ARG A 48 27.71 8.93 -27.73
C ARG A 48 27.32 9.70 -26.47
N THR A 49 26.62 10.82 -26.64
CA THR A 49 26.25 11.70 -25.51
C THR A 49 24.77 12.08 -25.46
N VAL A 50 23.87 11.27 -26.04
CA VAL A 50 22.41 11.54 -25.94
C VAL A 50 21.61 10.41 -25.24
N SER A 51 22.22 9.30 -24.85
CA SER A 51 21.48 8.17 -24.24
C SER A 51 21.55 8.05 -22.71
N ALA A 52 22.02 9.09 -22.00
CA ALA A 52 22.24 9.01 -20.54
C ALA A 52 21.48 10.07 -19.71
N VAL A 53 20.38 10.65 -20.23
CA VAL A 53 19.61 11.70 -19.52
C VAL A 53 18.14 11.29 -19.27
N GLN A 54 17.78 10.01 -19.38
CA GLN A 54 16.38 9.56 -19.29
C GLN A 54 16.11 8.51 -18.20
N SER A 55 16.84 8.56 -17.07
CA SER A 55 16.70 7.60 -15.96
C SER A 55 16.28 8.18 -14.61
N ASP A 56 15.98 9.48 -14.50
CA ASP A 56 15.71 10.11 -13.19
C ASP A 56 14.23 10.44 -12.91
N LEU A 57 13.30 10.09 -13.81
CA LEU A 57 11.88 10.23 -13.49
C LEU A 57 11.38 8.98 -12.76
N PRO A 58 10.73 9.09 -11.58
CA PRO A 58 10.16 7.93 -10.89
C PRO A 58 9.19 7.18 -11.80
N ASN A 59 9.23 5.85 -11.81
CA ASN A 59 8.24 5.07 -12.55
C ASN A 59 6.83 5.35 -12.02
N PRO A 60 5.80 5.49 -12.87
CA PRO A 60 4.42 5.72 -12.41
C PRO A 60 3.93 4.61 -11.47
N PRO A 61 3.02 4.91 -10.51
CA PRO A 61 2.49 3.92 -9.59
C PRO A 61 1.79 2.80 -10.34
N ARG A 62 1.70 1.63 -9.73
CA ARG A 62 1.12 0.43 -10.35
C ARG A 62 -0.09 -0.02 -9.56
N LEU A 63 -1.23 -0.14 -10.22
CA LEU A 63 -2.50 -0.49 -9.58
C LEU A 63 -2.79 -1.98 -9.74
N ALA A 64 -3.35 -2.59 -8.70
CA ALA A 64 -3.88 -3.93 -8.69
C ALA A 64 -5.40 -3.89 -8.53
N TYR A 65 -6.12 -4.27 -9.58
CA TYR A 65 -7.57 -4.30 -9.63
C TYR A 65 -8.10 -5.69 -9.29
N LEU A 66 -9.03 -5.76 -8.35
CA LEU A 66 -9.94 -6.89 -8.20
C LEU A 66 -11.29 -6.50 -8.81
N ILE A 67 -11.64 -7.09 -9.95
CA ILE A 67 -12.92 -6.84 -10.62
C ILE A 67 -13.83 -8.04 -10.35
N SER A 68 -14.87 -7.80 -9.56
CA SER A 68 -15.76 -8.83 -9.03
C SER A 68 -17.17 -8.76 -9.63
N GLY A 69 -17.79 -9.91 -9.85
CA GLY A 69 -19.15 -10.02 -10.36
C GLY A 69 -19.85 -11.30 -9.93
N SER A 70 -21.14 -11.35 -10.20
CA SER A 70 -22.03 -12.47 -9.89
C SER A 70 -22.56 -13.10 -11.17
N SER A 71 -23.59 -13.95 -11.06
CA SER A 71 -24.24 -14.59 -12.20
C SER A 71 -24.69 -13.58 -13.26
N GLY A 72 -24.20 -13.73 -14.49
CA GLY A 72 -24.57 -12.88 -15.63
C GLY A 72 -23.79 -11.57 -15.78
N ASP A 73 -22.82 -11.32 -14.90
CA ASP A 73 -21.93 -10.14 -14.94
C ASP A 73 -20.69 -10.36 -15.81
N GLY A 74 -20.45 -11.54 -16.37
CA GLY A 74 -19.31 -11.84 -17.24
C GLY A 74 -19.05 -10.77 -18.31
N PRO A 75 -20.05 -10.35 -19.12
CA PRO A 75 -19.90 -9.26 -20.09
C PRO A 75 -19.53 -7.91 -19.46
N ARG A 76 -20.09 -7.57 -18.29
CA ARG A 76 -19.79 -6.33 -17.57
C ARG A 76 -18.34 -6.30 -17.10
N LEU A 77 -17.85 -7.42 -16.55
CA LEU A 77 -16.45 -7.59 -16.17
C LEU A 77 -15.51 -7.37 -17.36
N ARG A 78 -15.86 -7.87 -18.55
CA ARG A 78 -15.07 -7.64 -19.77
C ARG A 78 -15.04 -6.17 -20.14
N ARG A 79 -16.20 -5.50 -20.12
CA ARG A 79 -16.33 -4.07 -20.44
C ARG A 79 -15.53 -3.20 -19.48
N ILE A 80 -15.65 -3.44 -18.16
CA ILE A 80 -14.86 -2.74 -17.13
C ILE A 80 -13.37 -2.98 -17.32
N LEU A 81 -12.96 -4.23 -17.58
CA LEU A 81 -11.56 -4.56 -17.83
C LEU A 81 -11.02 -3.80 -19.05
N GLN A 82 -11.75 -3.80 -20.18
CA GLN A 82 -11.33 -3.04 -21.38
C GLN A 82 -11.22 -1.54 -21.11
N ALA A 83 -12.19 -0.99 -20.38
CA ALA A 83 -12.26 0.43 -20.03
C ALA A 83 -11.13 0.87 -19.09
N SER A 84 -10.70 -0.01 -18.18
CA SER A 84 -9.70 0.25 -17.15
C SER A 84 -8.33 -0.39 -17.42
N TYR A 85 -8.10 -0.96 -18.60
CA TYR A 85 -6.85 -1.70 -18.89
C TYR A 85 -5.65 -0.78 -19.11
N HIS A 86 -4.52 -1.13 -18.50
CA HIS A 86 -3.20 -0.56 -18.77
C HIS A 86 -2.11 -1.62 -18.53
N PRO A 87 -1.04 -1.67 -19.33
CA PRO A 87 -0.03 -2.72 -19.21
C PRO A 87 0.76 -2.73 -17.89
N LEU A 88 0.91 -1.56 -17.24
CA LEU A 88 1.62 -1.45 -15.97
C LEU A 88 0.86 -2.07 -14.79
N ASN A 89 -0.46 -2.10 -14.88
CA ASN A 89 -1.34 -2.54 -13.80
C ASN A 89 -1.46 -4.07 -13.76
N ARG A 90 -2.16 -4.57 -12.74
CA ARG A 90 -2.48 -5.98 -12.51
C ARG A 90 -3.99 -6.13 -12.35
N TYR A 91 -4.55 -7.18 -12.95
CA TYR A 91 -5.99 -7.41 -12.94
C TYR A 91 -6.29 -8.84 -12.50
N LEU A 92 -7.13 -8.97 -11.48
CA LEU A 92 -7.71 -10.23 -11.05
C LEU A 92 -9.22 -10.17 -11.24
N LEU A 93 -9.75 -11.01 -12.12
CA LEU A 93 -11.17 -11.14 -12.36
C LEU A 93 -11.76 -12.25 -11.48
N GLN A 94 -12.87 -11.97 -10.84
CA GLN A 94 -13.54 -12.90 -9.94
C GLN A 94 -15.04 -12.94 -10.23
N LEU A 95 -15.52 -14.10 -10.64
CA LEU A 95 -16.95 -14.42 -10.64
C LEU A 95 -17.25 -15.34 -9.47
N ASP A 96 -18.25 -14.99 -8.67
CA ASP A 96 -18.66 -15.78 -7.51
C ASP A 96 -19.27 -17.14 -7.90
N LEU A 97 -19.63 -17.96 -6.89
CA LEU A 97 -20.16 -19.30 -7.11
C LEU A 97 -21.52 -19.30 -7.82
N SER A 98 -22.28 -18.21 -7.77
CA SER A 98 -23.57 -18.12 -8.47
C SER A 98 -23.39 -18.10 -9.99
N ALA A 99 -22.24 -17.61 -10.48
CA ALA A 99 -21.90 -17.67 -11.89
C ALA A 99 -21.58 -19.10 -12.35
N SER A 100 -22.17 -19.48 -13.48
CA SER A 100 -22.01 -20.82 -14.03
C SER A 100 -20.54 -21.14 -14.36
N ALA A 101 -20.17 -22.41 -14.35
CA ALA A 101 -18.83 -22.84 -14.78
C ALA A 101 -18.55 -22.46 -16.25
N GLY A 102 -19.59 -22.45 -17.09
CA GLY A 102 -19.51 -22.01 -18.48
C GLY A 102 -19.17 -20.53 -18.59
N GLU A 103 -19.86 -19.68 -17.84
CA GLU A 103 -19.59 -18.22 -17.81
C GLU A 103 -18.15 -17.91 -17.36
N ARG A 104 -17.67 -18.62 -16.33
CA ARG A 104 -16.27 -18.53 -15.88
C ARG A 104 -15.28 -19.00 -16.95
N ALA A 105 -15.56 -20.11 -17.63
CA ALA A 105 -14.74 -20.60 -18.73
C ALA A 105 -14.74 -19.63 -19.93
N ASP A 106 -15.86 -18.99 -20.20
CA ASP A 106 -15.98 -17.98 -21.26
C ASP A 106 -15.17 -16.73 -20.94
N LEU A 107 -15.16 -16.30 -19.67
CA LEU A 107 -14.30 -15.21 -19.21
C LEU A 107 -12.81 -15.54 -19.39
N VAL A 108 -12.40 -16.77 -19.05
CA VAL A 108 -11.02 -17.24 -19.29
C VAL A 108 -10.69 -17.27 -20.77
N ARG A 109 -11.58 -17.79 -21.62
CA ARG A 109 -11.39 -17.84 -23.07
C ARG A 109 -11.23 -16.43 -23.64
N TYR A 110 -12.05 -15.48 -23.17
CA TYR A 110 -11.94 -14.09 -23.56
C TYR A 110 -10.58 -13.49 -23.17
N VAL A 111 -10.13 -13.67 -21.93
CA VAL A 111 -8.82 -13.16 -21.49
C VAL A 111 -7.69 -13.73 -22.35
N GLY A 112 -7.76 -15.02 -22.68
CA GLY A 112 -6.79 -15.69 -23.57
C GLY A 112 -6.95 -15.36 -25.06
N SER A 113 -7.88 -14.48 -25.46
CA SER A 113 -8.11 -14.10 -26.86
C SER A 113 -7.69 -12.67 -27.21
N VAL A 114 -7.50 -11.81 -26.21
CA VAL A 114 -7.16 -10.40 -26.42
C VAL A 114 -5.63 -10.25 -26.50
N PRO A 115 -5.06 -9.76 -27.62
CA PRO A 115 -3.61 -9.71 -27.81
C PRO A 115 -2.84 -8.97 -26.70
N ALA A 116 -3.37 -7.84 -26.21
CA ALA A 116 -2.71 -7.07 -25.16
C ALA A 116 -2.59 -7.86 -23.85
N PHE A 117 -3.64 -8.60 -23.47
CA PHE A 117 -3.64 -9.38 -22.22
C PHE A 117 -2.65 -10.54 -22.28
N ILE A 118 -2.43 -11.10 -23.47
CA ILE A 118 -1.47 -12.17 -23.73
C ILE A 118 -0.04 -11.61 -23.72
N GLU A 119 0.19 -10.49 -24.41
CA GLU A 119 1.53 -9.89 -24.55
C GLU A 119 2.08 -9.42 -23.19
N PHE A 120 1.26 -8.73 -22.40
CA PHE A 120 1.68 -8.16 -21.11
C PHE A 120 1.46 -9.10 -19.92
N ASP A 121 0.74 -10.20 -20.13
CA ASP A 121 0.50 -11.27 -19.15
C ASP A 121 0.06 -10.77 -17.75
N ASN A 122 -0.76 -9.72 -17.72
CA ASN A 122 -1.11 -8.98 -16.50
C ASN A 122 -2.59 -9.12 -16.06
N VAL A 123 -3.33 -10.02 -16.70
CA VAL A 123 -4.73 -10.34 -16.38
C VAL A 123 -4.85 -11.80 -15.93
N ARG A 124 -5.54 -12.03 -14.82
CA ARG A 124 -5.78 -13.35 -14.23
C ARG A 124 -7.25 -13.54 -13.90
N VAL A 125 -7.71 -14.79 -13.87
CA VAL A 125 -9.08 -15.15 -13.47
C VAL A 125 -8.99 -16.14 -12.30
N VAL A 126 -9.73 -15.87 -11.23
CA VAL A 126 -9.86 -16.77 -10.08
C VAL A 126 -10.51 -18.08 -10.54
N GLY A 127 -9.85 -19.21 -10.31
CA GLY A 127 -10.34 -20.51 -10.77
C GLY A 127 -11.38 -21.14 -9.85
N GLU A 128 -11.15 -21.09 -8.54
CA GLU A 128 -12.09 -21.56 -7.53
C GLU A 128 -12.96 -20.39 -7.06
N PRO A 129 -14.26 -20.38 -7.38
CA PRO A 129 -15.13 -19.24 -7.07
C PRO A 129 -15.44 -19.20 -5.57
N ASP A 130 -15.55 -17.98 -5.04
CA ASP A 130 -16.02 -17.78 -3.68
C ASP A 130 -17.55 -17.73 -3.63
N VAL A 131 -18.12 -18.19 -2.51
CA VAL A 131 -19.52 -17.90 -2.20
C VAL A 131 -19.58 -16.47 -1.71
N VAL A 132 -20.35 -15.61 -2.36
CA VAL A 132 -20.48 -14.20 -1.98
C VAL A 132 -21.94 -13.89 -1.62
N THR A 133 -22.11 -13.26 -0.46
CA THR A 133 -23.35 -12.68 0.03
C THR A 133 -23.06 -11.21 0.32
N TYR A 134 -23.67 -10.31 -0.46
CA TYR A 134 -23.30 -8.89 -0.48
C TYR A 134 -23.37 -8.21 0.90
N LYS A 135 -24.40 -8.51 1.70
CA LYS A 135 -24.55 -7.99 3.06
C LYS A 135 -23.86 -8.86 4.13
N GLY A 136 -23.32 -10.01 3.76
CA GLY A 136 -22.70 -10.96 4.68
C GLY A 136 -21.19 -10.74 4.82
N PRO A 137 -20.51 -11.59 5.60
CA PRO A 137 -19.05 -11.54 5.77
C PRO A 137 -18.26 -12.11 4.59
N THR A 138 -18.95 -12.84 3.71
CA THR A 138 -18.30 -13.60 2.65
C THR A 138 -17.75 -12.70 1.55
N VAL A 139 -18.30 -11.49 1.36
CA VAL A 139 -17.72 -10.48 0.47
C VAL A 139 -16.34 -10.02 0.95
N VAL A 140 -16.16 -9.80 2.26
CA VAL A 140 -14.84 -9.48 2.82
C VAL A 140 -13.88 -10.64 2.66
N ALA A 141 -14.34 -11.86 2.92
CA ALA A 141 -13.53 -13.07 2.74
C ALA A 141 -13.10 -13.26 1.27
N ALA A 142 -14.00 -13.02 0.32
CA ALA A 142 -13.73 -13.06 -1.11
C ALA A 142 -12.71 -11.99 -1.54
N THR A 143 -12.87 -10.75 -1.07
CA THR A 143 -11.89 -9.67 -1.31
C THR A 143 -10.52 -10.02 -0.76
N LEU A 144 -10.44 -10.51 0.49
CA LEU A 144 -9.17 -10.93 1.11
C LEU A 144 -8.54 -12.14 0.39
N HIS A 145 -9.36 -13.05 -0.15
CA HIS A 145 -8.87 -14.14 -0.98
C HIS A 145 -8.26 -13.61 -2.29
N GLY A 146 -8.94 -12.70 -2.98
CA GLY A 146 -8.42 -12.03 -4.18
C GLY A 146 -7.11 -11.28 -3.90
N VAL A 147 -7.04 -10.55 -2.79
CA VAL A 147 -5.81 -9.88 -2.33
C VAL A 147 -4.68 -10.88 -2.09
N ALA A 148 -4.95 -11.99 -1.41
CA ALA A 148 -3.94 -13.02 -1.15
C ALA A 148 -3.39 -13.63 -2.46
N VAL A 149 -4.24 -13.80 -3.48
CA VAL A 149 -3.81 -14.24 -4.81
C VAL A 149 -2.94 -13.18 -5.49
N LEU A 150 -3.35 -11.90 -5.47
CA LEU A 150 -2.58 -10.79 -6.05
C LEU A 150 -1.21 -10.63 -5.40
N LEU A 151 -1.14 -10.69 -4.07
CA LEU A 151 0.11 -10.60 -3.31
C LEU A 151 1.07 -11.76 -3.61
N LYS A 152 0.53 -12.95 -3.90
CA LYS A 152 1.35 -14.14 -4.15
C LYS A 152 1.78 -14.31 -5.60
N GLU A 153 0.94 -13.92 -6.56
CA GLU A 153 1.18 -14.18 -7.99
C GLU A 153 1.71 -12.95 -8.74
N THR A 154 1.63 -11.76 -8.14
CA THR A 154 2.05 -10.51 -8.80
C THR A 154 2.87 -9.61 -7.88
N GLU A 155 4.06 -9.23 -8.36
CA GLU A 155 4.97 -8.33 -7.65
C GLU A 155 4.96 -6.91 -8.23
N GLY A 156 5.28 -5.94 -7.37
CA GLY A 156 5.57 -4.56 -7.76
C GLY A 156 4.35 -3.69 -8.08
N TRP A 157 3.18 -3.97 -7.51
CA TRP A 157 2.05 -3.02 -7.48
C TRP A 157 2.04 -2.27 -6.15
N ASP A 158 1.58 -1.01 -6.16
CA ASP A 158 1.61 -0.10 -5.01
C ASP A 158 0.23 -0.01 -4.33
N TRP A 159 -0.83 0.01 -5.14
CA TRP A 159 -2.20 0.26 -4.69
C TRP A 159 -3.15 -0.83 -5.15
N PHE A 160 -4.08 -1.21 -4.29
CA PHE A 160 -5.18 -2.10 -4.57
C PHE A 160 -6.48 -1.32 -4.73
N VAL A 161 -7.28 -1.67 -5.73
CA VAL A 161 -8.61 -1.11 -5.98
C VAL A 161 -9.59 -2.26 -6.20
N ASN A 162 -10.68 -2.29 -5.43
CA ASN A 162 -11.79 -3.22 -5.70
C ASN A 162 -12.87 -2.54 -6.54
N LEU A 163 -13.30 -3.25 -7.59
CA LEU A 163 -14.44 -2.86 -8.42
C LEU A 163 -15.44 -4.02 -8.44
N ASN A 164 -16.72 -3.70 -8.44
CA ASN A 164 -17.83 -4.60 -8.69
C ASN A 164 -18.40 -4.37 -10.10
N ALA A 165 -19.27 -5.26 -10.56
CA ALA A 165 -19.87 -5.19 -11.89
C ALA A 165 -20.69 -3.91 -12.15
N SER A 166 -21.12 -3.21 -11.10
CA SER A 166 -21.90 -1.96 -11.16
C SER A 166 -21.07 -0.69 -10.99
N ASP A 167 -19.74 -0.80 -10.88
CA ASP A 167 -18.82 0.34 -10.93
C ASP A 167 -18.33 0.55 -12.36
N TYR A 168 -17.95 1.79 -12.70
CA TYR A 168 -17.38 2.10 -14.01
C TYR A 168 -16.33 3.22 -13.94
N PRO A 169 -15.21 3.13 -14.70
CA PRO A 169 -14.22 4.20 -14.74
C PRO A 169 -14.73 5.43 -15.48
N LEU A 170 -14.42 6.62 -14.95
CA LEU A 170 -14.70 7.92 -15.57
C LEU A 170 -13.46 8.56 -16.22
N MET A 171 -12.29 7.94 -16.03
CA MET A 171 -10.99 8.43 -16.50
C MET A 171 -10.18 7.33 -17.16
N SER A 172 -9.31 7.70 -18.10
CA SER A 172 -8.35 6.75 -18.68
C SER A 172 -7.30 6.37 -17.63
N GLN A 173 -6.65 5.23 -17.79
CA GLN A 173 -5.58 4.84 -16.86
C GLN A 173 -4.40 5.79 -16.92
N ASP A 174 -4.09 6.37 -18.07
CA ASP A 174 -3.09 7.41 -18.20
C ASP A 174 -3.43 8.65 -17.34
N ASP A 175 -4.71 9.06 -17.31
CA ASP A 175 -5.17 10.15 -16.44
C ASP A 175 -5.03 9.80 -14.96
N VAL A 176 -5.39 8.57 -14.57
CA VAL A 176 -5.31 8.10 -13.19
C VAL A 176 -3.86 8.00 -12.74
N LEU A 177 -2.99 7.42 -13.57
CA LEU A 177 -1.57 7.26 -13.27
C LEU A 177 -0.86 8.62 -13.20
N ASP A 178 -1.14 9.54 -14.11
CA ASP A 178 -0.60 10.91 -14.11
C ASP A 178 -1.11 11.72 -12.91
N GLY A 179 -2.43 11.73 -12.69
CA GLY A 179 -3.07 12.51 -11.62
C GLY A 179 -2.74 12.01 -10.21
N THR A 180 -2.33 10.75 -10.06
CA THR A 180 -1.84 10.21 -8.77
C THR A 180 -0.32 10.30 -8.63
N PHE A 181 0.42 10.44 -9.73
CA PHE A 181 1.89 10.50 -9.72
C PHE A 181 2.43 11.69 -8.91
N GLY A 182 1.84 12.89 -9.10
CA GLY A 182 2.24 14.11 -8.40
C GLY A 182 2.03 14.09 -6.89
N VAL A 183 1.29 13.09 -6.40
CA VAL A 183 0.80 13.02 -5.03
C VAL A 183 1.38 11.81 -4.26
N ARG A 184 2.19 10.99 -4.94
CA ARG A 184 2.75 9.69 -4.51
C ARG A 184 3.41 9.66 -3.12
N SER A 185 3.94 10.77 -2.62
CA SER A 185 4.59 10.85 -1.31
C SER A 185 3.62 10.91 -0.12
N LEU A 186 2.32 11.05 -0.35
CA LEU A 186 1.32 11.29 0.71
C LEU A 186 0.37 10.11 0.97
N PHE A 187 0.40 9.07 0.14
CA PHE A 187 -0.59 8.00 0.18
C PHE A 187 -0.01 6.76 0.87
N ASN A 188 -0.61 6.35 1.99
CA ASN A 188 -0.46 5.00 2.54
C ASN A 188 -1.83 4.29 2.76
N GLY A 189 -2.94 4.95 2.40
CA GLY A 189 -4.29 4.38 2.44
C GLY A 189 -5.35 5.44 2.16
N ILE A 190 -6.38 5.08 1.38
CA ILE A 190 -7.58 5.90 1.26
C ILE A 190 -8.74 5.12 1.88
N LYS A 191 -9.41 5.78 2.82
CA LYS A 191 -10.53 5.30 3.61
C LYS A 191 -11.80 6.02 3.15
N THR A 192 -12.94 5.39 3.32
CA THR A 192 -14.18 6.15 3.51
C THR A 192 -14.90 5.60 4.68
N THR A 193 -15.40 6.46 5.53
CA THR A 193 -16.28 5.99 6.60
C THR A 193 -17.58 5.46 5.97
N GLY A 194 -17.69 4.14 5.76
CA GLY A 194 -18.93 3.46 5.34
C GLY A 194 -19.05 2.99 3.89
N SER A 195 -18.06 3.16 3.00
CA SER A 195 -18.13 2.60 1.63
C SER A 195 -17.53 1.20 1.56
N ALA A 196 -18.08 0.33 0.72
CA ALA A 196 -17.47 -0.96 0.40
C ALA A 196 -16.37 -0.84 -0.67
N CYS A 197 -16.28 0.30 -1.35
CA CYS A 197 -15.19 0.61 -2.28
C CYS A 197 -13.99 1.15 -1.50
N VAL A 198 -12.81 0.62 -1.79
CA VAL A 198 -11.57 0.97 -1.08
C VAL A 198 -10.40 1.07 -2.04
N VAL A 199 -9.49 2.02 -1.75
CA VAL A 199 -8.17 2.11 -2.38
C VAL A 199 -7.11 1.94 -1.29
N LEU A 200 -6.48 0.78 -1.26
CA LEU A 200 -5.63 0.35 -0.14
C LEU A 200 -4.18 0.18 -0.59
N SER A 201 -3.23 0.56 0.28
CA SER A 201 -1.81 0.33 -0.02
C SER A 201 -1.48 -1.16 0.06
N ARG A 202 -0.47 -1.56 -0.71
CA ARG A 202 0.07 -2.92 -0.63
C ARG A 202 0.52 -3.28 0.78
N SER A 203 1.21 -2.38 1.48
CA SER A 203 1.72 -2.60 2.84
C SER A 203 0.59 -2.87 3.85
N PHE A 204 -0.51 -2.12 3.78
CA PHE A 204 -1.68 -2.38 4.62
C PHE A 204 -2.33 -3.74 4.34
N LEU A 205 -2.37 -4.17 3.08
CA LEU A 205 -2.90 -5.47 2.71
C LEU A 205 -1.97 -6.63 3.11
N GLU A 206 -0.66 -6.45 3.01
CA GLU A 206 0.33 -7.38 3.55
C GLU A 206 0.15 -7.52 5.07
N PHE A 207 -0.09 -6.42 5.79
CA PHE A 207 -0.45 -6.46 7.20
C PHE A 207 -1.75 -7.24 7.45
N CYS A 208 -2.80 -7.03 6.65
CA CYS A 208 -4.07 -7.76 6.79
C CYS A 208 -3.94 -9.27 6.57
N ILE A 209 -3.11 -9.71 5.61
CA ILE A 209 -2.99 -11.12 5.21
C ILE A 209 -1.87 -11.85 5.98
N TRP A 210 -0.69 -11.25 6.04
CA TRP A 210 0.55 -11.84 6.57
C TRP A 210 1.01 -11.24 7.90
N GLY A 211 0.45 -10.10 8.32
CA GLY A 211 0.87 -9.41 9.55
C GLY A 211 0.86 -10.31 10.78
N TRP A 212 1.82 -10.08 11.68
CA TRP A 212 1.95 -10.83 12.94
C TRP A 212 0.94 -10.39 14.01
N ASP A 213 0.36 -9.20 13.84
CA ASP A 213 -0.73 -8.70 14.67
C ASP A 213 -1.98 -9.58 14.51
N ASN A 214 -2.69 -9.80 15.62
CA ASN A 214 -3.93 -10.55 15.62
C ASN A 214 -5.13 -9.68 15.26
N LEU A 215 -5.03 -8.35 15.32
CA LEU A 215 -6.13 -7.41 15.10
C LEU A 215 -6.91 -7.69 13.80
N PRO A 216 -6.28 -7.81 12.60
CA PRO A 216 -7.03 -8.15 11.38
C PRO A 216 -7.78 -9.48 11.49
N ARG A 217 -7.17 -10.50 12.11
CA ARG A 217 -7.77 -11.85 12.24
C ARG A 217 -8.91 -11.86 13.25
N THR A 218 -8.75 -11.15 14.37
CA THR A 218 -9.77 -11.00 15.40
C THR A 218 -10.96 -10.21 14.86
N LEU A 219 -10.71 -9.10 14.16
CA LEU A 219 -11.76 -8.33 13.53
C LEU A 219 -12.44 -9.14 12.42
N LEU A 220 -11.70 -9.90 11.63
CA LEU A 220 -12.32 -10.75 10.60
C LEU A 220 -13.28 -11.77 11.21
N MET A 221 -12.89 -12.39 12.34
CA MET A 221 -13.77 -13.28 13.11
C MET A 221 -14.96 -12.55 13.73
N TYR A 222 -14.79 -11.31 14.18
CA TYR A 222 -15.90 -10.49 14.70
C TYR A 222 -16.90 -10.14 13.59
N TYR A 223 -16.39 -9.67 12.45
CA TYR A 223 -17.17 -9.27 11.28
C TYR A 223 -17.88 -10.44 10.60
N THR A 224 -17.63 -11.71 10.97
CA THR A 224 -18.41 -12.84 10.47
C THR A 224 -19.90 -12.77 10.83
N ASN A 225 -20.26 -12.05 11.90
CA ASN A 225 -21.64 -11.91 12.37
C ASN A 225 -22.20 -10.49 12.18
N PHE A 226 -21.54 -9.66 11.37
CA PHE A 226 -21.93 -8.27 11.16
C PHE A 226 -22.57 -8.06 9.77
N LEU A 227 -23.65 -7.28 9.71
CA LEU A 227 -24.30 -6.91 8.46
C LEU A 227 -23.46 -5.84 7.73
N SER A 228 -23.31 -5.96 6.41
CA SER A 228 -22.50 -5.04 5.60
C SER A 228 -21.03 -4.96 6.05
N SER A 229 -20.45 -6.12 6.39
CA SER A 229 -19.07 -6.23 6.89
C SER A 229 -18.01 -5.51 6.04
N SER A 230 -18.19 -5.43 4.70
CA SER A 230 -17.26 -4.75 3.79
C SER A 230 -17.18 -3.24 4.00
N GLU A 231 -18.25 -2.62 4.50
CA GLU A 231 -18.31 -1.17 4.73
C GLU A 231 -17.55 -0.76 5.98
N SER A 232 -17.12 -1.70 6.82
CA SER A 232 -16.52 -1.40 8.13
C SER A 232 -15.25 -2.19 8.43
N TYR A 233 -15.03 -3.39 7.88
CA TYR A 233 -13.86 -4.22 8.20
C TYR A 233 -12.53 -3.50 7.98
N PHE A 234 -12.23 -3.07 6.75
CA PHE A 234 -10.96 -2.41 6.43
C PHE A 234 -10.81 -1.10 7.21
N HIS A 235 -11.91 -0.36 7.38
CA HIS A 235 -11.99 0.88 8.14
C HIS A 235 -11.58 0.68 9.61
N THR A 236 -12.12 -0.35 10.27
CA THR A 236 -11.79 -0.68 11.65
C THR A 236 -10.36 -1.16 11.78
N VAL A 237 -9.88 -2.02 10.88
CA VAL A 237 -8.48 -2.48 10.92
C VAL A 237 -7.54 -1.30 10.78
N LEU A 238 -7.74 -0.45 9.78
CA LEU A 238 -6.85 0.67 9.47
C LEU A 238 -6.80 1.69 10.61
N CYS A 239 -7.94 2.08 11.16
CA CYS A 239 -8.00 3.07 12.24
C CYS A 239 -7.55 2.57 13.61
N ASN A 240 -7.49 1.25 13.82
CA ASN A 240 -7.04 0.66 15.09
C ASN A 240 -5.62 0.06 14.98
N SER A 241 -4.96 0.19 13.83
CA SER A 241 -3.58 -0.25 13.65
C SER A 241 -2.63 0.91 13.90
N GLN A 242 -1.72 0.75 14.86
CA GLN A 242 -0.78 1.82 15.25
C GLN A 242 0.09 2.33 14.08
N GLU A 243 0.40 1.45 13.14
CA GLU A 243 1.19 1.76 11.93
C GLU A 243 0.40 2.53 10.86
N PHE A 244 -0.92 2.30 10.74
CA PHE A 244 -1.74 2.79 9.61
C PHE A 244 -2.78 3.85 10.01
N GLN A 245 -3.01 4.07 11.31
CA GLN A 245 -4.05 5.01 11.78
C GLN A 245 -3.90 6.43 11.20
N ASN A 246 -2.66 6.88 10.96
CA ASN A 246 -2.34 8.23 10.46
C ASN A 246 -2.22 8.30 8.93
N THR A 247 -2.50 7.22 8.22
CA THR A 247 -2.38 7.15 6.76
C THR A 247 -3.75 7.13 6.09
N THR A 248 -4.72 7.77 6.71
CA THR A 248 -6.14 7.66 6.40
C THR A 248 -6.63 8.92 5.70
N ILE A 249 -7.17 8.78 4.51
CA ILE A 249 -7.86 9.85 3.77
C ILE A 249 -9.35 9.53 3.76
N ASN A 250 -10.30 10.44 3.99
CA ASN A 250 -11.74 10.13 4.07
C ASN A 250 -12.51 10.40 2.75
N HIS A 251 -12.19 9.70 1.66
CA HIS A 251 -12.84 9.85 0.36
C HIS A 251 -12.67 8.59 -0.52
N ASP A 252 -13.69 7.99 -1.16
CA ASP A 252 -13.54 6.67 -1.80
C ASP A 252 -13.19 6.75 -3.29
N LEU A 253 -13.04 7.97 -3.79
CA LEU A 253 -12.75 8.27 -5.20
C LEU A 253 -13.86 7.77 -6.15
N HIS A 254 -15.07 7.59 -5.64
CA HIS A 254 -16.24 7.26 -6.44
C HIS A 254 -17.21 8.44 -6.48
N TYR A 255 -17.69 8.76 -7.67
CA TYR A 255 -18.87 9.60 -7.82
C TYR A 255 -20.12 8.77 -7.50
N VAL A 256 -20.87 9.21 -6.49
CA VAL A 256 -22.06 8.54 -5.98
C VAL A 256 -23.14 9.59 -5.72
N VAL A 257 -24.38 9.31 -6.12
CA VAL A 257 -25.54 10.17 -5.85
C VAL A 257 -26.51 9.44 -4.92
N TRP A 258 -26.92 10.10 -3.85
CA TRP A 258 -27.85 9.57 -2.86
C TRP A 258 -29.20 10.30 -2.91
N ASP A 259 -30.28 9.58 -2.61
CA ASP A 259 -31.59 10.19 -2.33
C ASP A 259 -31.53 11.06 -1.05
N ASN A 260 -32.52 11.92 -0.87
CA ASN A 260 -32.70 12.68 0.36
C ASN A 260 -34.07 12.38 1.01
N PRO A 261 -34.12 11.69 2.17
CA PRO A 261 -32.98 11.14 2.93
C PRO A 261 -32.30 9.95 2.21
N PRO A 262 -31.03 9.64 2.54
CA PRO A 262 -30.30 8.55 1.89
C PRO A 262 -31.01 7.20 2.04
N GLY A 263 -31.23 6.54 0.90
CA GLY A 263 -31.73 5.18 0.85
C GLY A 263 -30.69 4.14 1.26
N GLN A 264 -31.06 2.85 1.19
CA GLN A 264 -30.15 1.75 1.52
C GLN A 264 -29.06 1.54 0.45
N GLN A 265 -29.25 2.07 -0.75
CA GLN A 265 -28.29 2.07 -1.84
C GLN A 265 -28.33 3.45 -2.53
N PRO A 266 -27.22 3.87 -3.16
CA PRO A 266 -27.21 5.04 -4.03
C PRO A 266 -28.23 4.93 -5.17
N ILE A 267 -28.56 6.07 -5.75
CA ILE A 267 -29.40 6.13 -6.95
C ILE A 267 -28.63 5.53 -8.13
N THR A 268 -29.31 4.79 -9.00
CA THR A 268 -28.75 4.37 -10.29
C THR A 268 -28.39 5.58 -11.14
N LEU A 269 -27.13 5.64 -11.57
CA LEU A 269 -26.62 6.67 -12.45
C LEU A 269 -27.10 6.45 -13.89
N THR A 270 -27.62 7.52 -14.50
CA THR A 270 -28.13 7.53 -15.88
C THR A 270 -27.55 8.71 -16.63
N SER A 271 -27.91 8.89 -17.90
CA SER A 271 -27.47 10.02 -18.73
C SER A 271 -27.75 11.40 -18.10
N LYS A 272 -28.75 11.51 -17.21
CA LYS A 272 -29.05 12.76 -16.48
C LYS A 272 -27.93 13.20 -15.54
N HIS A 273 -27.12 12.27 -15.05
CA HIS A 273 -26.04 12.52 -14.10
C HIS A 273 -24.68 12.69 -14.80
N PHE A 274 -24.64 12.63 -16.14
CA PHE A 274 -23.39 12.61 -16.90
C PHE A 274 -22.51 13.84 -16.68
N GLU A 275 -23.08 15.04 -16.70
CA GLU A 275 -22.34 16.28 -16.45
C GLU A 275 -21.72 16.29 -15.05
N GLY A 276 -22.45 15.81 -14.04
CA GLY A 276 -21.95 15.67 -12.67
C GLY A 276 -20.76 14.70 -12.59
N MET A 277 -20.87 13.54 -13.24
CA MET A 277 -19.77 12.58 -13.34
C MET A 277 -18.54 13.20 -14.00
N ALA A 278 -18.70 13.86 -15.15
CA ALA A 278 -17.61 14.49 -15.89
C ALA A 278 -16.95 15.67 -15.15
N ALA A 279 -17.70 16.36 -14.29
CA ALA A 279 -17.22 17.48 -13.48
C ALA A 279 -16.50 17.04 -12.20
N SER A 280 -16.87 15.89 -11.61
CA SER A 280 -16.50 15.47 -10.26
C SER A 280 -15.00 15.36 -9.96
N GLY A 281 -14.16 15.07 -10.96
CA GLY A 281 -12.76 14.70 -10.75
C GLY A 281 -12.55 13.31 -10.16
N ALA A 282 -13.61 12.56 -9.86
CA ALA A 282 -13.52 11.19 -9.38
C ALA A 282 -13.14 10.22 -10.52
N PRO A 283 -12.22 9.27 -10.30
CA PRO A 283 -11.80 8.29 -11.31
C PRO A 283 -12.84 7.20 -11.57
N PHE A 284 -13.76 6.95 -10.63
CA PHE A 284 -14.80 5.92 -10.74
C PHE A 284 -16.19 6.48 -10.41
N ALA A 285 -17.24 5.78 -10.81
CA ALA A 285 -18.62 6.10 -10.45
C ALA A 285 -19.44 4.84 -10.17
N ARG A 286 -20.49 4.98 -9.35
CA ARG A 286 -21.47 3.93 -9.08
C ARG A 286 -22.82 4.49 -8.61
N LEU A 287 -23.93 3.77 -8.75
CA LEU A 287 -24.08 2.44 -9.36
C LEU A 287 -24.72 2.54 -10.75
N PHE A 288 -24.31 1.67 -11.66
CA PHE A 288 -24.90 1.59 -13.01
C PHE A 288 -25.76 0.33 -13.16
N ASP A 289 -26.87 0.48 -13.87
CA ASP A 289 -27.64 -0.66 -14.37
C ASP A 289 -26.89 -1.36 -15.51
N LYS A 290 -27.28 -2.60 -15.75
CA LYS A 290 -26.73 -3.39 -16.85
C LYS A 290 -27.15 -2.76 -18.19
N ASP A 291 -26.16 -2.54 -19.06
CA ASP A 291 -26.33 -2.01 -20.41
C ASP A 291 -27.03 -0.63 -20.47
N ASP A 292 -26.88 0.20 -19.42
CA ASP A 292 -27.41 1.57 -19.44
C ASP A 292 -26.69 2.41 -20.53
N PRO A 293 -27.43 3.19 -21.35
CA PRO A 293 -26.85 4.02 -22.42
C PRO A 293 -25.81 5.03 -21.93
N VAL A 294 -25.82 5.41 -20.66
CA VAL A 294 -24.79 6.28 -20.09
C VAL A 294 -23.40 5.66 -20.13
N LEU A 295 -23.28 4.33 -20.13
CA LEU A 295 -21.99 3.66 -20.25
C LEU A 295 -21.36 3.91 -21.63
N ASP A 296 -22.17 3.94 -22.69
CA ASP A 296 -21.72 4.27 -24.05
C ASP A 296 -21.33 5.75 -24.15
N LEU A 297 -22.05 6.61 -23.43
CA LEU A 297 -21.74 8.03 -23.31
C LEU A 297 -20.39 8.24 -22.61
N ILE A 298 -20.12 7.50 -21.52
CA ILE A 298 -18.83 7.51 -20.82
C ILE A 298 -17.72 6.97 -21.72
N ASP A 299 -17.93 5.86 -22.42
CA ASP A 299 -16.92 5.28 -23.30
C ASP A 299 -16.52 6.24 -24.42
N ARG A 300 -17.49 6.90 -25.05
CA ARG A 300 -17.26 7.83 -26.17
C ARG A 300 -16.64 9.15 -25.71
N ASP A 301 -17.27 9.80 -24.72
CA ASP A 301 -16.96 11.20 -24.40
C ASP A 301 -15.93 11.31 -23.27
N LEU A 302 -15.88 10.31 -22.37
CA LEU A 302 -14.88 10.25 -21.31
C LEU A 302 -13.66 9.42 -21.72
N LEU A 303 -13.82 8.14 -22.03
CA LEU A 303 -12.69 7.24 -22.25
C LEU A 303 -12.15 7.28 -23.69
N ARG A 304 -12.89 7.92 -24.62
CA ARG A 304 -12.54 8.01 -26.05
C ARG A 304 -12.27 6.64 -26.68
N ARG A 305 -13.08 5.65 -26.30
CA ARG A 305 -12.99 4.27 -26.80
C ARG A 305 -14.27 3.87 -27.52
N SER A 306 -14.15 2.92 -28.43
CA SER A 306 -15.31 2.27 -29.05
C SER A 306 -15.69 1.01 -28.27
N ASP A 307 -16.90 0.50 -28.47
CA ASP A 307 -17.31 -0.77 -27.87
C ASP A 307 -16.37 -1.92 -28.27
N GLY A 308 -16.06 -2.77 -27.30
CA GLY A 308 -15.10 -3.88 -27.46
C GLY A 308 -13.62 -3.51 -27.56
N GLN A 309 -13.26 -2.22 -27.66
CA GLN A 309 -11.87 -1.77 -27.74
C GLN A 309 -11.30 -1.39 -26.38
N LEU A 310 -9.98 -1.52 -26.20
CA LEU A 310 -9.30 -1.03 -25.00
C LEU A 310 -9.30 0.50 -24.98
N THR A 311 -9.34 1.09 -23.79
CA THR A 311 -9.16 2.54 -23.64
C THR A 311 -7.77 2.94 -24.16
N PRO A 312 -7.68 3.85 -25.14
CA PRO A 312 -6.39 4.25 -25.70
C PRO A 312 -5.56 5.03 -24.69
N GLY A 313 -4.30 4.60 -24.51
CA GLY A 313 -3.27 5.30 -23.73
C GLY A 313 -2.03 5.63 -24.56
N GLY A 314 -1.01 6.21 -23.94
CA GLY A 314 0.27 6.55 -24.57
C GLY A 314 1.06 5.31 -25.04
N TRP A 315 0.73 4.14 -24.50
CA TRP A 315 1.23 2.84 -24.94
C TRP A 315 0.56 2.31 -26.23
N CYS A 316 -0.48 2.97 -26.76
CA CYS A 316 -1.12 2.62 -28.02
C CYS A 316 -0.53 3.47 -29.17
N VAL A 317 0.33 2.87 -30.00
CA VAL A 317 1.19 3.60 -30.97
C VAL A 317 0.57 3.69 -32.37
N GLN A 318 -0.43 2.87 -32.68
CA GLN A 318 -1.02 2.85 -34.01
C GLN A 318 -1.73 4.17 -34.31
N ARG A 319 -1.32 4.87 -35.37
CA ARG A 319 -2.04 6.06 -35.86
C ARG A 319 -3.38 5.63 -36.43
N SER A 320 -4.47 6.23 -35.94
CA SER A 320 -5.86 5.94 -36.35
C SER A 320 -6.23 6.49 -37.74
N VAL A 321 -5.31 6.44 -38.72
CA VAL A 321 -5.45 7.10 -40.03
C VAL A 321 -6.66 6.58 -40.83
N PHE A 322 -7.12 5.36 -40.55
CA PHE A 322 -8.25 4.72 -41.23
C PHE A 322 -9.26 4.05 -40.28
N GLY A 323 -9.45 4.58 -39.06
CA GLY A 323 -10.41 4.01 -38.10
C GLY A 323 -10.03 2.64 -37.54
N GLY A 324 -8.75 2.23 -37.67
CA GLY A 324 -8.22 1.05 -37.00
C GLY A 324 -8.07 1.25 -35.49
N ASP A 325 -8.10 0.14 -34.74
CA ASP A 325 -7.94 0.17 -33.28
C ASP A 325 -6.54 0.73 -32.90
N PRO A 326 -6.48 1.87 -32.16
CA PRO A 326 -5.22 2.50 -31.76
C PRO A 326 -4.33 1.57 -30.93
N CYS A 327 -4.92 0.61 -30.20
CA CYS A 327 -4.21 -0.34 -29.36
C CYS A 327 -3.91 -1.66 -30.08
N SER A 328 -3.85 -1.66 -31.42
CA SER A 328 -3.37 -2.81 -32.21
C SER A 328 -1.85 -2.98 -32.18
N VAL A 329 -1.11 -1.88 -31.93
CA VAL A 329 0.36 -1.87 -31.86
C VAL A 329 0.77 -1.26 -30.53
N PHE A 330 1.55 -2.03 -29.77
CA PHE A 330 1.96 -1.71 -28.41
C PHE A 330 3.30 -0.98 -28.39
N GLY A 331 3.37 0.12 -27.64
CA GLY A 331 4.57 0.89 -27.35
C GLY A 331 5.05 0.69 -25.92
N ASN A 332 5.85 1.65 -25.44
CA ASN A 332 6.33 1.63 -24.07
C ASN A 332 5.19 1.96 -23.07
N PRO A 333 4.85 1.06 -22.13
CA PRO A 333 3.84 1.30 -21.10
C PRO A 333 4.12 2.47 -20.15
N ALA A 334 5.37 2.91 -20.01
CA ALA A 334 5.71 4.03 -19.14
C ALA A 334 5.38 5.40 -19.75
N ILE A 335 5.08 5.46 -21.06
CA ILE A 335 4.70 6.70 -21.73
C ILE A 335 3.20 6.92 -21.53
N LEU A 336 2.86 7.89 -20.69
CA LEU A 336 1.49 8.31 -20.44
C LEU A 336 1.08 9.45 -21.40
N LYS A 337 -0.19 9.48 -21.78
CA LYS A 337 -0.82 10.53 -22.56
C LYS A 337 -2.05 11.07 -21.81
N PRO A 338 -1.84 11.78 -20.69
CA PRO A 338 -2.92 12.32 -19.88
C PRO A 338 -3.74 13.37 -20.63
N SER A 339 -4.99 13.53 -20.20
CA SER A 339 -5.95 14.52 -20.64
C SER A 339 -6.20 15.58 -19.56
N LEU A 340 -7.05 16.56 -19.84
CA LEU A 340 -7.47 17.56 -18.84
C LEU A 340 -8.13 16.93 -17.59
N ARG A 341 -8.55 15.66 -17.64
CA ARG A 341 -9.11 14.95 -16.49
C ARG A 341 -8.07 14.60 -15.44
N SER A 342 -6.81 14.36 -15.82
CA SER A 342 -5.74 14.10 -14.83
C SER A 342 -5.59 15.28 -13.85
N ARG A 343 -5.73 16.52 -14.35
CA ARG A 343 -5.73 17.75 -13.54
C ARG A 343 -6.93 17.86 -12.60
N LYS A 344 -8.09 17.37 -13.00
CA LYS A 344 -9.26 17.32 -12.11
C LYS A 344 -9.06 16.32 -10.97
N LEU A 345 -8.47 15.16 -11.28
CA LEU A 345 -8.11 14.17 -10.27
C LEU A 345 -7.06 14.74 -9.31
N GLU A 346 -6.01 15.38 -9.83
CA GLU A 346 -4.99 16.06 -9.03
C GLU A 346 -5.63 17.11 -8.09
N SER A 347 -6.55 17.93 -8.60
CA SER A 347 -7.28 18.91 -7.78
C SER A 347 -8.11 18.24 -6.68
N LEU A 348 -8.83 17.16 -7.00
CA LEU A 348 -9.60 16.39 -6.01
C LEU A 348 -8.67 15.79 -4.95
N MET A 349 -7.51 15.27 -5.35
CA MET A 349 -6.52 14.71 -4.42
C MET A 349 -5.99 15.78 -3.47
N LEU A 350 -5.66 16.97 -3.98
CA LEU A 350 -5.18 18.08 -3.16
C LEU A 350 -6.25 18.55 -2.15
N GLU A 351 -7.51 18.64 -2.56
CA GLU A 351 -8.64 18.98 -1.68
C GLU A 351 -8.83 17.94 -0.57
N VAL A 352 -8.77 16.67 -0.94
CA VAL A 352 -8.98 15.54 -0.04
C VAL A 352 -7.80 15.35 0.93
N LEU A 353 -6.60 15.81 0.55
CA LEU A 353 -5.39 15.80 1.38
C LEU A 353 -5.24 17.02 2.30
N ASP A 354 -6.10 18.04 2.16
CA ASP A 354 -6.04 19.23 3.00
C ASP A 354 -6.22 18.85 4.49
N VAL A 355 -5.55 19.58 5.38
CA VAL A 355 -5.34 19.21 6.80
C VAL A 355 -6.65 18.99 7.55
N GLU A 356 -7.72 19.69 7.15
CA GLU A 356 -9.07 19.53 7.70
C GLU A 356 -9.73 18.19 7.32
N ASN A 357 -9.40 17.65 6.14
CA ASN A 357 -9.87 16.34 5.65
C ASN A 357 -8.90 15.20 6.03
N PHE A 358 -7.61 15.52 6.23
CA PHE A 358 -6.54 14.58 6.57
C PHE A 358 -6.63 14.05 8.02
N ARG A 359 -7.49 14.63 8.86
CA ARG A 359 -7.74 14.15 10.22
C ARG A 359 -9.18 14.43 10.66
N VAL A 360 -10.04 13.43 10.55
CA VAL A 360 -11.22 13.37 11.42
C VAL A 360 -10.89 12.40 12.55
N PRO A 361 -11.12 12.77 13.84
CA PRO A 361 -10.74 11.96 14.99
C PRO A 361 -11.29 10.56 14.81
N ALA A 362 -10.52 9.56 15.24
CA ALA A 362 -10.96 8.17 15.34
C ALA A 362 -12.46 8.13 15.66
N VAL A 363 -13.28 7.80 14.66
CA VAL A 363 -14.70 7.58 14.90
C VAL A 363 -14.71 6.42 15.86
N ARG A 364 -14.99 6.73 17.13
CA ARG A 364 -15.30 5.77 18.16
C ARG A 364 -16.63 5.17 17.75
N LEU A 365 -16.62 4.23 16.79
CA LEU A 365 -17.77 3.38 16.44
C LEU A 365 -18.16 2.42 17.60
N MET A 366 -17.78 2.79 18.83
CA MET A 366 -18.12 2.14 20.08
C MET A 366 -18.73 3.12 21.10
N SER A 367 -19.23 4.29 20.70
CA SER A 367 -20.00 5.15 21.61
C SER A 367 -21.52 4.88 21.61
N SER A 368 -22.00 3.87 20.88
CA SER A 368 -23.42 3.45 20.92
C SER A 368 -23.65 2.16 21.74
N MET A 369 -22.67 1.69 22.49
CA MET A 369 -22.85 0.61 23.45
C MET A 369 -22.60 1.11 24.87
N GLU A 370 -23.53 1.93 25.38
CA GLU A 370 -23.79 1.94 26.83
C GLU A 370 -24.43 0.58 27.17
N GLY A 371 -23.59 -0.38 27.54
CA GLY A 371 -23.99 -1.71 27.96
C GLY A 371 -22.76 -2.58 28.25
N ASP A 372 -22.72 -3.16 29.45
CA ASP A 372 -21.54 -3.74 30.13
C ASP A 372 -20.83 -4.96 29.47
N ASN A 373 -20.99 -5.21 28.17
CA ASN A 373 -20.44 -6.38 27.48
C ASN A 373 -19.40 -6.02 26.40
N ILE A 374 -18.30 -5.37 26.79
CA ILE A 374 -17.12 -5.16 25.94
C ILE A 374 -16.06 -6.24 26.26
N PRO A 375 -15.57 -7.02 25.28
CA PRO A 375 -14.46 -7.96 25.46
C PRO A 375 -13.19 -7.25 25.95
N SER A 376 -12.44 -7.87 26.88
CA SER A 376 -11.28 -7.26 27.55
C SER A 376 -10.17 -6.71 26.64
N VAL A 377 -10.10 -7.18 25.38
CA VAL A 377 -9.18 -6.64 24.35
C VAL A 377 -9.39 -5.15 24.07
N PHE A 378 -10.58 -4.59 24.36
CA PHE A 378 -10.89 -3.18 24.12
C PHE A 378 -10.84 -2.32 25.39
N LYS A 379 -10.42 -2.87 26.55
CA LYS A 379 -10.43 -2.15 27.83
C LYS A 379 -9.09 -1.54 28.24
N GLU A 380 -8.00 -1.77 27.52
CA GLU A 380 -6.69 -1.21 27.87
C GLU A 380 -5.99 -0.58 26.66
N ALA A 381 -6.17 0.74 26.52
CA ALA A 381 -5.18 1.62 25.92
C ALA A 381 -4.99 2.79 26.90
N PRO A 382 -3.76 3.08 27.37
CA PRO A 382 -3.54 4.16 28.32
C PRO A 382 -3.86 5.52 27.69
N ILE A 383 -4.53 6.36 28.47
CA ILE A 383 -4.78 7.77 28.18
C ILE A 383 -3.46 8.53 28.37
N CYS A 384 -2.93 9.18 27.33
CA CYS A 384 -1.90 10.20 27.50
C CYS A 384 -2.58 11.58 27.64
N PRO A 385 -2.39 12.29 28.77
CA PRO A 385 -2.82 13.67 28.87
C PRO A 385 -1.88 14.58 28.08
N SER A 386 -2.48 15.57 27.43
CA SER A 386 -1.82 16.66 26.73
C SER A 386 -1.10 17.59 27.72
N SER A 387 0.23 17.66 27.65
CA SER A 387 0.97 18.88 28.00
C SER A 387 2.35 18.91 27.34
N ASN A 388 2.68 20.08 26.79
CA ASN A 388 4.00 20.48 26.29
C ASN A 388 5.09 20.24 27.33
N THR A 389 6.19 19.55 26.99
CA THR A 389 7.59 20.06 27.00
C THR A 389 8.58 18.92 26.69
N GLU A 390 9.58 19.27 25.87
CA GLU A 390 10.97 18.78 25.85
C GLU A 390 11.34 17.30 25.59
N GLN A 391 12.14 17.15 24.52
CA GLN A 391 13.24 16.21 24.28
C GLN A 391 13.32 14.94 25.15
N ALA A 392 13.08 13.77 24.52
CA ALA A 392 13.67 12.51 24.95
C ALA A 392 14.01 11.63 23.73
N THR A 393 15.30 11.33 23.58
CA THR A 393 15.92 10.54 22.53
C THR A 393 15.55 9.06 22.60
N SER A 394 15.27 8.46 21.43
CA SER A 394 15.02 7.01 21.27
C SER A 394 16.29 6.19 21.45
N SER A 395 16.62 5.85 22.69
CA SER A 395 17.61 4.83 23.04
C SER A 395 17.40 4.43 24.49
N ASN A 396 16.45 3.52 24.78
CA ASN A 396 16.37 2.78 26.07
C ASN A 396 15.22 1.74 26.14
N TYR A 397 15.01 0.91 25.11
CA TYR A 397 14.02 -0.19 25.18
C TYR A 397 14.62 -1.61 25.27
N PHE A 398 15.92 -1.75 25.53
CA PHE A 398 16.54 -3.04 25.79
C PHE A 398 17.41 -3.02 27.05
N LYS A 399 16.76 -2.89 28.21
CA LYS A 399 17.29 -3.33 29.52
C LYS A 399 16.20 -3.20 30.59
N ALA A 400 15.40 -4.23 30.75
CA ALA A 400 14.66 -4.45 32.00
C ALA A 400 14.83 -5.91 32.41
N ARG A 401 15.70 -6.08 33.40
CA ARG A 401 15.97 -7.32 34.13
C ARG A 401 14.77 -7.58 35.04
N MET A 402 14.29 -8.81 35.09
CA MET A 402 13.24 -9.24 36.02
C MET A 402 13.67 -8.98 37.47
N THR A 403 12.75 -8.46 38.28
CA THR A 403 12.72 -8.68 39.73
C THR A 403 11.29 -9.00 40.15
N GLU A 404 11.17 -10.01 41.01
CA GLU A 404 9.96 -10.42 41.72
C GLU A 404 9.61 -9.36 42.75
N GLU A 405 8.50 -8.64 42.55
CA GLU A 405 7.66 -8.03 43.58
C GLU A 405 6.63 -7.16 42.86
N ASP A 406 5.37 -7.62 42.85
CA ASP A 406 4.13 -6.82 42.87
C ASP A 406 2.97 -7.73 42.41
N VAL A 407 2.58 -8.59 43.36
CA VAL A 407 1.35 -9.39 43.34
C VAL A 407 0.45 -8.85 44.44
N GLN A 408 -0.84 -8.68 44.10
CA GLN A 408 -2.05 -8.48 44.94
C GLN A 408 -2.63 -7.05 45.02
N ILE A 409 -3.92 -6.92 44.61
CA ILE A 409 -5.07 -6.78 45.54
C ILE A 409 -6.44 -6.78 44.80
N LEU A 410 -7.25 -7.81 45.13
CA LEU A 410 -8.70 -7.94 45.41
C LEU A 410 -9.84 -7.69 44.38
N SER A 411 -10.88 -8.52 44.57
CA SER A 411 -12.01 -8.93 43.72
C SER A 411 -13.39 -8.34 44.21
N PRO A 412 -14.60 -8.93 43.97
CA PRO A 412 -15.69 -8.34 43.14
C PRO A 412 -17.11 -8.29 43.80
N GLU A 413 -18.17 -7.85 43.09
CA GLU A 413 -19.58 -8.23 43.39
C GLU A 413 -20.58 -8.10 42.19
N CYS A 414 -21.21 -9.25 41.83
CA CYS A 414 -22.57 -9.64 41.34
C CYS A 414 -23.51 -8.69 40.52
N ALA A 415 -24.41 -9.11 39.58
CA ALA A 415 -25.21 -10.36 39.46
C ALA A 415 -25.85 -10.68 38.05
N SER A 416 -25.94 -12.00 37.76
CA SER A 416 -26.90 -12.85 37.00
C SER A 416 -27.81 -12.36 35.84
N ASN A 417 -27.66 -12.97 34.64
CA ASN A 417 -28.73 -13.75 33.97
C ASN A 417 -28.24 -14.71 32.85
N LYS A 418 -28.82 -15.92 32.81
CA LYS A 418 -28.38 -17.11 32.06
C LYS A 418 -28.69 -17.07 30.55
N ARG A 419 -27.68 -17.30 29.69
CA ARG A 419 -27.80 -18.03 28.40
C ARG A 419 -26.44 -18.67 28.04
N ARG A 420 -26.49 -19.92 27.57
CA ARG A 420 -25.34 -20.81 27.31
C ARG A 420 -24.39 -20.26 26.25
N GLU A 421 -23.31 -19.61 26.67
CA GLU A 421 -22.10 -19.39 25.86
C GLU A 421 -21.10 -20.52 26.12
N SER A 422 -20.45 -21.02 25.08
CA SER A 422 -19.28 -21.88 25.22
C SER A 422 -18.12 -21.05 25.78
N LYS A 423 -18.02 -21.00 27.10
CA LYS A 423 -16.92 -20.44 27.87
C LYS A 423 -15.64 -21.24 27.57
N PHE A 424 -14.90 -20.86 26.52
CA PHE A 424 -13.48 -21.22 26.43
C PHE A 424 -12.73 -20.27 27.37
N ILE A 425 -12.73 -20.60 28.66
CA ILE A 425 -11.99 -19.84 29.68
C ILE A 425 -10.51 -20.17 29.48
N GLY A 426 -9.70 -19.16 29.17
CA GLY A 426 -8.26 -19.24 29.33
C GLY A 426 -7.41 -19.35 28.06
N GLY A 427 -7.57 -18.44 27.11
CA GLY A 427 -6.50 -18.15 26.15
C GLY A 427 -6.39 -19.06 24.94
N GLY A 428 -6.16 -18.48 23.76
CA GLY A 428 -5.94 -19.26 22.54
C GLY A 428 -4.69 -20.16 22.62
N LEU A 429 -4.55 -21.08 21.65
CA LEU A 429 -3.45 -22.06 21.55
C LEU A 429 -2.05 -21.46 21.79
N ARG A 430 -1.85 -20.19 21.42
CA ARG A 430 -0.60 -19.44 21.60
C ARG A 430 -0.26 -19.18 23.08
N GLN A 431 -1.24 -18.87 23.92
CA GLN A 431 -1.02 -18.63 25.35
C GLN A 431 -0.68 -19.94 26.08
N LEU A 432 -1.39 -21.03 25.76
CA LEU A 432 -1.07 -22.36 26.25
C LEU A 432 0.34 -22.79 25.83
N SER A 433 0.71 -22.58 24.57
CA SER A 433 2.06 -22.92 24.07
C SER A 433 3.15 -22.08 24.76
N PHE A 434 2.88 -20.79 24.99
CA PHE A 434 3.81 -19.92 25.73
C PHE A 434 3.99 -20.38 27.18
N LYS A 435 2.92 -20.73 27.90
CA LYS A 435 3.01 -21.27 29.26
C LYS A 435 3.79 -22.58 29.32
N VAL A 436 3.59 -23.48 28.33
CA VAL A 436 4.36 -24.73 28.22
C VAL A 436 5.86 -24.43 28.09
N VAL A 437 6.24 -23.50 27.21
CA VAL A 437 7.64 -23.08 27.07
C VAL A 437 8.18 -22.49 28.38
N GLN A 438 7.43 -21.59 29.02
CA GLN A 438 7.85 -20.94 30.25
C GLN A 438 8.09 -21.95 31.38
N LYS A 439 7.20 -22.93 31.59
CA LYS A 439 7.35 -23.95 32.64
C LYS A 439 8.51 -24.91 32.35
N ILE A 440 8.69 -25.34 31.11
CA ILE A 440 9.81 -26.22 30.74
C ILE A 440 11.14 -25.47 30.88
N ALA A 441 11.20 -24.21 30.44
CA ALA A 441 12.39 -23.37 30.52
C ALA A 441 12.77 -23.04 31.98
N SER A 442 11.80 -22.72 32.84
CA SER A 442 12.08 -22.41 34.25
C SER A 442 12.56 -23.60 35.05
N LYS A 443 12.05 -24.81 34.74
CA LYS A 443 12.42 -26.04 35.44
C LYS A 443 13.72 -26.65 34.92
N GLY A 444 14.07 -26.40 33.66
CA GLY A 444 15.24 -26.98 32.99
C GLY A 444 15.08 -28.47 32.67
N ARG A 445 14.55 -29.28 33.59
CA ARG A 445 14.13 -30.68 33.41
C ARG A 445 12.76 -30.90 34.04
N THR A 446 11.85 -31.56 33.31
CA THR A 446 10.47 -31.81 33.76
C THR A 446 9.87 -33.02 33.05
N THR A 447 8.60 -33.32 33.26
CA THR A 447 7.86 -34.38 32.56
C THR A 447 6.57 -33.83 31.95
N TYR A 448 6.03 -34.52 30.94
CA TYR A 448 4.75 -34.13 30.33
C TYR A 448 3.63 -33.99 31.38
N ASN A 449 3.50 -34.96 32.29
CA ASN A 449 2.42 -34.97 33.28
C ASN A 449 2.57 -33.79 34.24
N GLU A 450 3.77 -33.53 34.72
CA GLU A 450 4.06 -32.41 35.61
C GLU A 450 3.69 -31.06 34.98
N VAL A 451 4.12 -30.83 33.73
CA VAL A 451 3.75 -29.59 32.99
C VAL A 451 2.24 -29.50 32.76
N ALA A 452 1.60 -30.60 32.39
CA ALA A 452 0.16 -30.62 32.13
C ALA A 452 -0.66 -30.40 33.41
N ASP A 453 -0.28 -31.04 34.52
CA ASP A 453 -0.96 -30.96 35.81
C ASP A 453 -0.79 -29.57 36.42
N GLU A 454 0.39 -28.95 36.30
CA GLU A 454 0.64 -27.57 36.75
C GLU A 454 -0.17 -26.55 35.96
N ILE A 455 -0.24 -26.69 34.63
CA ILE A 455 -1.04 -25.80 33.81
C ILE A 455 -2.52 -25.97 34.14
N VAL A 456 -3.01 -27.20 34.28
CA VAL A 456 -4.40 -27.47 34.69
C VAL A 456 -4.70 -26.85 36.06
N ALA A 457 -3.81 -27.00 37.04
CA ALA A 457 -3.97 -26.41 38.38
C ALA A 457 -3.96 -24.87 38.34
N GLU A 458 -3.08 -24.27 37.53
CA GLU A 458 -2.97 -22.82 37.38
C GLU A 458 -4.22 -22.21 36.72
N TYR A 459 -4.83 -22.91 35.76
CA TYR A 459 -6.10 -22.50 35.16
C TYR A 459 -7.31 -22.76 36.08
N GLY A 460 -7.23 -23.76 36.98
CA GLY A 460 -8.28 -24.04 37.96
C GLY A 460 -8.30 -23.08 39.15
N SER A 461 -7.20 -22.35 39.38
CA SER A 461 -7.04 -21.40 40.49
C SER A 461 -7.58 -19.99 40.19
N LEU A 462 -7.94 -19.72 38.93
CA LEU A 462 -8.41 -18.41 38.46
C LEU A 462 -9.93 -18.25 38.58
N ASP A 463 -10.68 -19.33 38.81
CA ASP A 463 -12.10 -19.28 39.14
C ASP A 463 -12.24 -19.12 40.66
N GLY A 464 -12.38 -17.86 41.11
CA GLY A 464 -12.68 -17.50 42.50
C GLY A 464 -14.07 -17.92 42.99
N ASP A 465 -14.77 -18.77 42.26
CA ASP A 465 -16.01 -19.42 42.66
C ASP A 465 -15.79 -20.92 42.46
N GLY A 466 -15.99 -21.72 43.52
CA GLY A 466 -15.51 -23.10 43.65
C GLY A 466 -16.14 -24.14 42.71
N SER A 467 -16.29 -23.84 41.42
CA SER A 467 -16.59 -24.80 40.37
C SER A 467 -15.30 -25.42 39.87
N SER A 468 -15.12 -26.72 40.10
CA SER A 468 -14.04 -27.52 39.53
C SER A 468 -14.00 -27.37 38.00
N LEU A 469 -12.81 -27.17 37.41
CA LEU A 469 -12.57 -27.33 35.97
C LEU A 469 -13.29 -28.58 35.45
N GLY A 470 -14.08 -28.42 34.38
CA GLY A 470 -14.77 -29.56 33.79
C GLY A 470 -13.76 -30.59 33.26
N ALA A 471 -14.04 -31.89 33.45
CA ALA A 471 -13.19 -32.97 32.93
C ALA A 471 -12.93 -32.87 31.40
N SER A 472 -13.79 -32.16 30.67
CA SER A 472 -13.62 -31.85 29.24
C SER A 472 -12.53 -30.81 28.98
N ASP A 473 -12.38 -29.82 29.86
CA ASP A 473 -11.42 -28.73 29.71
C ASP A 473 -10.01 -29.19 30.08
N GLU A 474 -9.90 -30.01 31.13
CA GLU A 474 -8.66 -30.69 31.48
C GLU A 474 -8.13 -31.54 30.31
N LYS A 475 -9.01 -32.34 29.68
CA LYS A 475 -8.64 -33.17 28.53
C LYS A 475 -8.18 -32.32 27.34
N ASN A 476 -8.78 -31.15 27.14
CA ASN A 476 -8.37 -30.22 26.09
C ASN A 476 -6.99 -29.64 26.38
N ILE A 477 -6.76 -29.10 27.58
CA ILE A 477 -5.46 -28.54 28.01
C ILE A 477 -4.36 -29.60 27.85
N ARG A 478 -4.57 -30.81 28.37
CA ARG A 478 -3.63 -31.93 28.24
C ARG A 478 -3.29 -32.23 26.77
N ARG A 479 -4.29 -32.24 25.88
CA ARG A 479 -4.09 -32.45 24.42
C ARG A 479 -3.23 -31.34 23.81
N ARG A 480 -3.43 -30.09 24.23
CA ARG A 480 -2.70 -28.91 23.72
C ARG A 480 -1.26 -28.86 24.22
N VAL A 481 -1.02 -29.24 25.47
CA VAL A 481 0.33 -29.40 26.02
C VAL A 481 1.13 -30.43 25.23
N TYR A 482 0.51 -31.55 24.84
CA TYR A 482 1.15 -32.54 23.96
C TYR A 482 1.50 -31.97 22.58
N ASP A 483 0.59 -31.21 21.96
CA ASP A 483 0.86 -30.59 20.66
C ASP A 483 2.05 -29.63 20.75
N ALA A 484 2.10 -28.77 21.78
CA ALA A 484 3.18 -27.81 21.98
C ALA A 484 4.54 -28.50 22.19
N ILE A 485 4.58 -29.55 23.02
CA ILE A 485 5.82 -30.32 23.26
C ILE A 485 6.33 -30.97 21.96
N ASN A 486 5.46 -31.55 21.13
CA ASN A 486 5.90 -32.16 19.88
C ASN A 486 6.49 -31.14 18.90
N VAL A 487 5.95 -29.92 18.86
CA VAL A 487 6.53 -28.84 18.07
C VAL A 487 7.90 -28.45 18.63
N LEU A 488 8.03 -28.29 19.95
CA LEU A 488 9.30 -27.92 20.59
C LEU A 488 10.40 -28.98 20.42
N ILE A 489 10.03 -30.27 20.35
CA ILE A 489 10.95 -31.36 20.01
C ILE A 489 11.39 -31.23 18.55
N ALA A 490 10.45 -30.96 17.64
CA ALA A 490 10.75 -30.80 16.22
C ALA A 490 11.62 -29.57 15.92
N THR A 491 11.55 -28.54 16.76
CA THR A 491 12.39 -27.33 16.67
C THR A 491 13.67 -27.42 17.50
N GLU A 492 13.99 -28.60 18.06
CA GLU A 492 15.20 -28.86 18.85
C GLU A 492 15.37 -27.95 20.09
N MET A 493 14.28 -27.32 20.54
CA MET A 493 14.28 -26.47 21.74
C MET A 493 14.25 -27.28 23.03
N ILE A 494 13.73 -28.50 22.94
CA ILE A 494 13.67 -29.46 24.04
C ILE A 494 14.07 -30.86 23.55
N ALA A 495 14.77 -31.60 24.41
CA ALA A 495 15.01 -33.03 24.23
C ALA A 495 14.05 -33.85 25.09
N LYS A 496 13.67 -35.03 24.62
CA LYS A 496 12.88 -35.99 25.39
C LYS A 496 13.64 -37.29 25.54
N ASP A 497 13.97 -37.66 26.77
CA ASP A 497 14.46 -38.99 27.13
C ASP A 497 13.41 -39.73 27.96
N LYS A 498 12.79 -40.75 27.37
CA LYS A 498 11.69 -41.53 27.96
C LYS A 498 10.55 -40.64 28.48
N LYS A 499 10.52 -40.39 29.79
CA LYS A 499 9.50 -39.57 30.48
C LYS A 499 10.00 -38.16 30.82
N GLU A 500 11.31 -37.94 30.72
CA GLU A 500 11.95 -36.68 31.07
C GLU A 500 12.08 -35.78 29.82
N ILE A 501 11.80 -34.51 30.00
CA ILE A 501 11.89 -33.43 29.03
C ILE A 501 12.96 -32.48 29.54
N GLN A 502 13.98 -32.22 28.73
CA GLN A 502 15.07 -31.30 29.05
C GLN A 502 15.00 -30.08 28.15
N TRP A 503 15.08 -28.89 28.74
CA TRP A 503 15.23 -27.62 28.04
C TRP A 503 16.63 -27.50 27.45
N LEU A 504 16.74 -27.32 26.14
CA LEU A 504 18.01 -27.13 25.43
C LEU A 504 18.29 -25.64 25.13
N GLY A 505 17.26 -24.79 25.18
CA GLY A 505 17.35 -23.38 24.79
C GLY A 505 16.92 -23.16 23.34
N HIS A 506 17.03 -21.92 22.85
CA HIS A 506 16.80 -21.64 21.43
C HIS A 506 17.98 -22.20 20.60
N PRO A 507 17.72 -22.86 19.46
CA PRO A 507 18.77 -23.31 18.54
C PRO A 507 19.75 -22.16 18.24
N ARG A 508 21.06 -22.46 18.25
CA ARG A 508 22.11 -21.44 18.01
C ARG A 508 21.91 -20.71 16.68
N THR A 509 21.47 -21.42 15.64
CA THR A 509 21.14 -20.83 14.33
C THR A 509 20.07 -19.76 14.43
N ILE A 510 19.05 -19.94 15.28
CA ILE A 510 17.98 -18.94 15.47
C ILE A 510 18.51 -17.71 16.19
N ILE A 511 19.44 -17.86 17.13
CA ILE A 511 20.06 -16.73 17.83
C ILE A 511 20.96 -15.95 16.86
N ASP A 512 21.78 -16.65 16.07
CA ASP A 512 22.67 -16.04 15.08
C ASP A 512 21.86 -15.28 14.00
N ASP A 513 20.80 -15.90 13.47
CA ASP A 513 19.89 -15.28 12.49
C ASP A 513 19.18 -14.05 13.08
N ILE A 514 18.74 -14.10 14.35
CA ILE A 514 18.11 -12.96 15.02
C ILE A 514 19.11 -11.82 15.20
N THR A 515 20.35 -12.12 15.59
CA THR A 515 21.39 -11.10 15.75
C THR A 515 21.76 -10.44 14.43
N GLU A 516 21.86 -11.21 13.34
CA GLU A 516 22.13 -10.69 12.00
C GLU A 516 20.98 -9.79 11.51
N LEU A 517 19.73 -10.20 11.73
CA LEU A 517 18.56 -9.39 11.40
C LEU A 517 18.44 -8.11 12.26
N GLU A 518 18.87 -8.15 13.52
CA GLU A 518 18.92 -6.97 14.38
C GLU A 518 19.97 -5.96 13.92
N GLU A 519 21.14 -6.42 13.47
CA GLU A 519 22.17 -5.59 12.86
C GLU A 519 21.69 -4.98 11.54
N GLU A 520 21.10 -5.78 10.65
CA GLU A 520 20.56 -5.30 9.38
C GLU A 520 19.46 -4.24 9.62
N ARG A 521 18.55 -4.50 10.56
CA ARG A 521 17.51 -3.53 10.96
C ARG A 521 18.13 -2.23 11.45
N MET A 522 19.20 -2.29 12.24
CA MET A 522 19.88 -1.09 12.76
C MET A 522 20.50 -0.26 11.62
N THR A 523 21.13 -0.92 10.65
CA THR A 523 21.71 -0.23 9.48
C THR A 523 20.63 0.41 8.59
N LEU A 524 19.53 -0.30 8.33
CA LEU A 524 18.40 0.21 7.57
C LEU A 524 17.73 1.40 8.26
N MET A 525 17.53 1.32 9.59
CA MET A 525 16.97 2.41 10.39
C MET A 525 17.84 3.66 10.33
N SER A 526 19.17 3.51 10.42
CA SER A 526 20.11 4.63 10.26
C SER A 526 19.98 5.28 8.87
N ARG A 527 19.91 4.47 7.81
CA ARG A 527 19.72 4.99 6.43
C ARG A 527 18.39 5.70 6.25
N VAL A 528 17.31 5.20 6.86
CA VAL A 528 16.00 5.86 6.85
C VAL A 528 16.10 7.20 7.55
N GLN A 529 16.69 7.26 8.75
CA GLN A 529 16.87 8.52 9.49
C GLN A 529 17.67 9.55 8.69
N THR A 530 18.78 9.17 8.06
CA THR A 530 19.57 10.07 7.21
C THR A 530 18.75 10.58 6.02
N LYS A 531 18.00 9.71 5.34
CA LYS A 531 17.16 10.11 4.21
C LYS A 531 16.00 11.01 4.64
N THR A 532 15.40 10.75 5.79
CA THR A 532 14.34 11.61 6.35
C THR A 532 14.87 12.99 6.69
N ALA A 533 16.05 13.09 7.31
CA ALA A 533 16.69 14.38 7.60
C ALA A 533 16.98 15.18 6.31
N TYR A 534 17.51 14.50 5.29
CA TYR A 534 17.78 15.13 3.99
C TYR A 534 16.52 15.58 3.26
N LEU A 535 15.44 14.77 3.30
CA LEU A 535 14.15 15.16 2.72
C LEU A 535 13.56 16.38 3.43
N GLN A 536 13.72 16.47 4.75
CA GLN A 536 13.24 17.61 5.52
C GLN A 536 14.01 18.88 5.18
N GLU A 537 15.32 18.79 5.00
CA GLU A 537 16.15 19.89 4.49
C GLU A 537 15.69 20.37 3.10
N LEU A 538 15.43 19.44 2.17
CA LEU A 538 14.89 19.77 0.84
C LEU A 538 13.50 20.42 0.93
N GLN A 539 12.64 19.95 1.82
CA GLN A 539 11.31 20.53 2.02
C GLN A 539 11.42 21.98 2.51
N ASP A 540 12.29 22.25 3.48
CA ASP A 540 12.52 23.59 4.00
C ASP A 540 13.08 24.52 2.90
N GLN A 541 13.96 24.01 2.04
CA GLN A 541 14.47 24.75 0.88
C GLN A 541 13.36 25.11 -0.11
N VAL A 542 12.46 24.17 -0.44
CA VAL A 542 11.33 24.42 -1.35
C VAL A 542 10.36 25.43 -0.77
N VAL A 543 10.03 25.33 0.52
CA VAL A 543 9.17 26.30 1.22
C VAL A 543 9.82 27.69 1.22
N GLY A 544 11.12 27.77 1.49
CA GLY A 544 11.87 29.03 1.44
C GLY A 544 11.82 29.70 0.07
N LEU A 545 12.04 28.92 -1.00
CA LEU A 545 11.93 29.40 -2.37
C LEU A 545 10.53 29.88 -2.72
N HIS A 546 9.50 29.12 -2.34
CA HIS A 546 8.11 29.47 -2.61
C HIS A 546 7.71 30.79 -1.93
N ASN A 547 8.11 30.97 -0.66
CA ASN A 547 7.87 32.20 0.10
C ASN A 547 8.58 33.41 -0.53
N LEU A 548 9.80 33.22 -1.03
CA LEU A 548 10.56 34.28 -1.71
C LEU A 548 9.90 34.70 -3.02
N VAL A 549 9.44 33.73 -3.83
CA VAL A 549 8.69 34.02 -5.06
C VAL A 549 7.42 34.81 -4.77
N LEU A 550 6.64 34.39 -3.77
CA LEU A 550 5.42 35.09 -3.33
C LEU A 550 5.71 36.51 -2.82
N HIS A 551 6.79 36.69 -2.05
CA HIS A 551 7.19 38.01 -1.57
C HIS A 551 7.57 38.95 -2.72
N ASN A 552 8.35 38.46 -3.67
CA ASN A 552 8.77 39.22 -4.85
C ASN A 552 7.59 39.57 -5.78
N GLN A 553 6.60 38.69 -5.91
CA GLN A 553 5.36 38.97 -6.64
C GLN A 553 4.56 40.10 -5.98
N LYS A 554 4.42 40.08 -4.65
CA LYS A 554 3.73 41.16 -3.90
C LYS A 554 4.44 42.51 -4.03
N LEU A 555 5.77 42.52 -4.04
CA LEU A 555 6.56 43.74 -4.26
C LEU A 555 6.41 44.30 -5.68
N GLN A 556 6.25 43.44 -6.69
CA GLN A 556 5.94 43.88 -8.05
C GLN A 556 4.53 44.49 -8.16
N GLU A 557 3.57 43.98 -7.40
CA GLU A 557 2.20 44.51 -7.33
C GLU A 557 2.11 45.84 -6.57
N SER A 558 2.99 46.10 -5.59
CA SER A 558 2.97 47.34 -4.79
C SER A 558 3.62 48.56 -5.46
N GLY A 559 4.16 48.42 -6.68
CA GLY A 559 4.62 49.55 -7.51
C GLY A 559 5.83 50.33 -6.99
N GLU A 560 6.50 49.86 -5.92
CA GLU A 560 7.77 50.43 -5.47
C GLU A 560 8.91 49.93 -6.37
N ASN A 561 9.18 50.66 -7.44
CA ASN A 561 10.42 50.51 -8.21
C ASN A 561 11.62 50.97 -7.36
N THR A 562 12.02 50.16 -6.38
CA THR A 562 13.36 50.27 -5.81
C THR A 562 14.30 49.50 -6.72
N SER A 563 15.07 50.21 -7.54
CA SER A 563 16.14 49.66 -8.38
C SER A 563 17.34 49.10 -7.59
N LYS A 564 17.12 48.64 -6.34
CA LYS A 564 18.13 48.14 -5.41
C LYS A 564 17.85 46.68 -5.02
N GLY A 565 17.64 45.81 -6.00
CA GLY A 565 17.54 44.37 -5.79
C GLY A 565 18.58 43.62 -6.63
N ILE A 566 19.26 42.63 -6.05
CA ILE A 566 20.13 41.72 -6.79
C ILE A 566 19.25 40.67 -7.46
N ALA A 567 19.29 40.59 -8.79
CA ALA A 567 18.54 39.59 -9.55
C ALA A 567 19.10 38.19 -9.32
N LEU A 568 18.22 37.22 -9.10
CA LEU A 568 18.60 35.81 -9.00
C LEU A 568 18.75 35.18 -10.40
N PRO A 569 19.69 34.23 -10.58
CA PRO A 569 20.64 33.74 -9.58
C PRO A 569 21.85 34.67 -9.43
N PHE A 570 22.38 34.80 -8.20
CA PHE A 570 23.65 35.47 -7.92
C PHE A 570 24.57 34.54 -7.13
N LEU A 571 25.88 34.75 -7.26
CA LEU A 571 26.90 34.04 -6.48
C LEU A 571 27.44 34.98 -5.41
N LEU A 572 27.40 34.59 -4.14
CA LEU A 572 28.03 35.36 -3.07
C LEU A 572 29.42 34.79 -2.79
N VAL A 573 30.41 35.66 -2.88
CA VAL A 573 31.80 35.31 -2.65
C VAL A 573 32.28 36.07 -1.41
N GLN A 574 32.70 35.34 -0.38
CA GLN A 574 33.19 35.91 0.88
C GLN A 574 34.71 35.72 0.96
N THR A 575 35.41 36.80 1.34
CA THR A 575 36.87 36.83 1.54
C THR A 575 37.20 37.62 2.81
N ASP A 576 38.46 37.57 3.24
CA ASP A 576 38.97 38.33 4.40
C ASP A 576 38.93 39.85 4.14
N ARG A 577 38.80 40.66 5.19
CA ARG A 577 38.59 42.12 5.08
C ARG A 577 39.71 42.87 4.34
N ASP A 578 40.91 42.31 4.36
CA ASP A 578 42.11 42.94 3.82
C ASP A 578 42.59 42.27 2.52
N ALA A 579 41.81 41.31 1.99
CA ALA A 579 42.15 40.60 0.76
C ALA A 579 41.90 41.48 -0.48
N THR A 580 42.84 41.49 -1.40
CA THR A 580 42.68 42.10 -2.72
C THR A 580 42.10 41.09 -3.72
N VAL A 581 41.12 41.56 -4.51
CA VAL A 581 40.41 40.76 -5.51
C VAL A 581 40.59 41.40 -6.87
N GLU A 582 41.25 40.71 -7.78
CA GLU A 582 41.32 41.11 -9.19
C GLU A 582 40.23 40.40 -9.97
N VAL A 583 39.44 41.15 -10.74
CA VAL A 583 38.31 40.62 -11.51
C VAL A 583 38.49 40.96 -12.97
N GLU A 584 38.60 39.93 -13.80
CA GLU A 584 38.61 40.05 -15.26
C GLU A 584 37.33 39.44 -15.84
N ILE A 585 36.60 40.23 -16.63
CA ILE A 585 35.37 39.79 -17.29
C ILE A 585 35.66 39.65 -18.78
N SER A 586 35.33 38.49 -19.36
CA SER A 586 35.47 38.25 -20.79
C SER A 586 34.60 39.22 -21.60
N GLU A 587 35.03 39.56 -22.82
CA GLU A 587 34.30 40.49 -23.70
C GLU A 587 32.86 40.04 -24.01
N ASP A 588 32.59 38.73 -23.99
CA ASP A 588 31.26 38.15 -24.19
C ASP A 588 30.41 38.10 -22.91
N MET A 589 30.95 38.56 -21.78
CA MET A 589 30.37 38.54 -20.44
C MET A 589 29.90 37.16 -19.96
N LYS A 590 30.47 36.08 -20.51
CA LYS A 590 30.14 34.70 -20.11
C LYS A 590 31.14 34.09 -19.14
N LEU A 591 32.34 34.64 -19.06
CA LEU A 591 33.41 34.19 -18.18
C LEU A 591 33.87 35.34 -17.31
N ILE A 592 33.90 35.09 -16.00
CA ILE A 592 34.45 36.01 -15.01
C ILE A 592 35.57 35.27 -14.30
N HIS A 593 36.78 35.78 -14.40
CA HIS A 593 37.96 35.29 -13.71
C HIS A 593 38.16 36.12 -12.44
N PHE A 594 38.32 35.44 -11.31
CA PHE A 594 38.63 36.07 -10.04
C PHE A 594 39.99 35.59 -9.57
N ASP A 595 40.89 36.51 -9.27
CA ASP A 595 42.15 36.21 -8.57
C ASP A 595 42.07 36.77 -7.14
N PHE A 596 42.36 35.93 -6.16
CA PHE A 596 42.27 36.25 -4.73
C PHE A 596 43.63 36.03 -4.08
N ASP A 597 44.12 37.03 -3.36
CA ASP A 597 45.37 36.93 -2.58
C ASP A 597 45.18 36.29 -1.19
N GLY A 598 43.93 35.93 -0.83
CA GLY A 598 43.52 35.44 0.49
C GLY A 598 42.53 34.26 0.46
N HIS A 599 42.04 33.85 1.64
CA HIS A 599 41.18 32.67 1.74
C HIS A 599 39.77 32.93 1.19
N LEU A 600 39.33 32.08 0.27
CA LEU A 600 38.03 32.19 -0.40
C LEU A 600 36.98 31.27 0.23
N ARG A 601 35.76 31.76 0.41
CA ARG A 601 34.57 30.94 0.62
C ARG A 601 33.46 31.32 -0.36
N ILE A 602 33.05 30.36 -1.18
CA ILE A 602 31.89 30.52 -2.08
C ILE A 602 30.64 30.08 -1.32
N VAL A 603 29.68 30.98 -1.21
CA VAL A 603 28.37 30.68 -0.62
C VAL A 603 27.36 30.60 -1.75
N ASP A 604 26.95 29.37 -2.05
CA ASP A 604 25.96 29.10 -3.08
C ASP A 604 24.60 29.75 -2.72
N PHE A 605 23.83 30.14 -3.74
CA PHE A 605 22.65 31.00 -3.61
C PHE A 605 21.61 30.45 -2.62
N LEU A 606 21.49 29.12 -2.51
CA LEU A 606 20.58 28.45 -1.57
C LEU A 606 21.04 28.54 -0.11
N ASN A 607 22.36 28.41 0.13
CA ASN A 607 22.92 28.45 1.49
C ASN A 607 23.03 29.89 2.03
N GLY A 608 23.22 30.88 1.14
CA GLY A 608 23.30 32.29 1.50
C GLY A 608 21.98 32.84 2.06
N LEU A 609 20.85 32.44 1.47
CA LEU A 609 19.52 32.89 1.88
C LEU A 609 19.16 32.43 3.30
N THR A 610 19.50 31.20 3.70
CA THR A 610 19.29 30.72 5.08
C THR A 610 20.06 31.54 6.12
N SER A 611 21.23 32.10 5.78
CA SER A 611 22.01 32.94 6.69
C SER A 611 21.54 34.40 6.77
N LEU A 612 20.89 34.89 5.70
CA LEU A 612 20.41 36.27 5.59
C LEU A 612 19.02 36.48 6.20
N VAL A 613 18.28 35.40 6.47
CA VAL A 613 16.92 35.44 7.03
C VAL A 613 16.89 35.51 8.57
N THR A 614 18.05 35.53 9.26
CA THR A 614 18.08 35.90 10.69
C THR A 614 17.75 37.39 10.87
N PRO A 615 16.77 37.77 11.73
CA PRO A 615 16.27 39.15 11.85
C PRO A 615 17.29 40.23 12.23
N GLN A 616 18.51 39.86 12.66
CA GLN A 616 19.51 40.80 13.17
C GLN A 616 20.36 41.48 12.08
N LEU A 617 20.38 41.01 10.83
CA LEU A 617 21.24 41.59 9.78
C LEU A 617 20.51 42.60 8.86
N ILE A 618 19.18 42.68 8.94
CA ILE A 618 18.36 43.56 8.08
C ILE A 618 18.52 45.05 8.45
N SER A 619 19.10 45.39 9.60
CA SER A 619 19.26 46.79 10.02
C SER A 619 20.46 47.53 9.40
N ASN A 620 21.36 46.83 8.70
CA ASN A 620 22.64 47.44 8.26
C ASN A 620 22.78 47.61 6.73
N PHE A 621 21.75 47.29 5.95
CA PHE A 621 21.74 47.46 4.49
C PHE A 621 20.52 48.25 3.98
N SER A 622 20.22 49.38 4.64
CA SER A 622 19.28 50.40 4.14
C SER A 622 20.01 51.53 3.42
#